data_AF-A0A5R2N4C0-F1
#
_entry.id   AF-A0A5R2N4C0-F1
#
_cell.length_a   1.000
_cell.length_b   1.000
_cell.length_c   1.000
_cell.angle_alpha   90.00
_cell.angle_beta   90.00
_cell.angle_gamma   90.00
#
_symmetry.space_group_name_H-M   'P 1'
#
loop_
_entity.id
_entity.type
_entity.pdbx_description
1 polymer ?
#
loop_
_entity_poly.entity_id
_entity_poly.type
_entity_poly.pdbx_seq_one_letter_code
_entity_poly.pdbx_strand_id
1 'polypeptide(L)'
;PEYVELAGQPDHEFGMPLTADFAVDAAVRLDVAGEDLVSWVDPKDPTNASRHKRIDYVFTSASLAKSLKRLWVDRQAAGSDHHPVWVELG
;
A
#
# COMPACT_ATOMS: atom_id res chain seq x y z
N PRO A 1 -13.91 -5.13 -4.82
CA PRO A 1 -14.63 -4.27 -5.80
C PRO A 1 -14.28 -2.79 -5.57
N GLU A 2 -14.32 -2.42 -4.30
CA GLU A 2 -14.02 -1.13 -3.69
C GLU A 2 -12.61 -0.61 -4.04
N TYR A 3 -11.58 -1.46 -3.96
CA TYR A 3 -10.21 -1.05 -4.36
C TYR A 3 -10.16 -0.59 -5.82
N VAL A 4 -10.81 -1.35 -6.70
CA VAL A 4 -10.85 -1.05 -8.14
C VAL A 4 -11.67 0.20 -8.42
N GLU A 5 -12.78 0.40 -7.70
CA GLU A 5 -13.56 1.63 -7.80
C GLU A 5 -12.77 2.86 -7.34
N LEU A 6 -11.89 2.71 -6.34
CA LEU A 6 -11.10 3.80 -5.78
C LEU A 6 -9.82 4.11 -6.60
N ALA A 7 -9.07 3.08 -6.98
CA ALA A 7 -7.74 3.23 -7.60
C ALA A 7 -7.73 2.93 -9.11
N GLY A 8 -8.82 2.39 -9.65
CA GLY A 8 -8.90 1.94 -11.03
C GLY A 8 -8.29 0.54 -11.25
N GLN A 9 -8.19 0.16 -12.52
CA GLN A 9 -7.51 -1.05 -12.98
C GLN A 9 -6.27 -0.68 -13.79
N PRO A 10 -5.23 -1.53 -13.80
CA PRO A 10 -4.09 -1.33 -14.67
C PRO A 10 -4.53 -1.45 -16.13
N ASP A 11 -4.21 -0.43 -16.91
CA ASP A 11 -4.21 -0.48 -18.36
C ASP A 11 -3.11 -1.42 -18.85
N HIS A 12 -3.38 -2.13 -19.95
CA HIS A 12 -2.47 -3.12 -20.50
C HIS A 12 -1.17 -2.52 -21.03
N GLU A 13 -1.22 -1.29 -21.57
CA GLU A 13 -0.09 -0.61 -22.22
C GLU A 13 0.58 0.38 -21.27
N PHE A 14 -0.20 1.09 -20.43
CA PHE A 14 0.27 2.21 -19.63
C PHE A 14 0.29 1.96 -18.11
N GLY A 15 -0.14 0.78 -17.64
CA GLY A 15 -0.20 0.48 -16.21
C GLY A 15 -1.26 1.33 -15.49
N MET A 16 -0.93 1.96 -14.37
CA MET A 16 -1.88 2.80 -13.63
C MET A 16 -1.75 4.27 -14.06
N PRO A 17 -2.62 4.78 -14.97
CA PRO A 17 -2.55 6.18 -15.39
C PRO A 17 -2.88 7.13 -14.25
N LEU A 18 -2.20 8.29 -14.22
CA LEU A 18 -2.48 9.35 -13.26
C LEU A 18 -3.65 10.20 -13.77
N THR A 19 -4.84 9.97 -13.21
CA THR A 19 -6.05 10.77 -13.50
C THR A 19 -6.56 11.44 -12.23
N ALA A 20 -7.38 12.48 -12.38
CA ALA A 20 -8.00 13.14 -11.23
C ALA A 20 -9.12 12.30 -10.60
N ASP A 21 -9.66 11.33 -11.34
CA ASP A 21 -10.82 10.54 -10.95
C ASP A 21 -10.46 9.36 -10.04
N PHE A 22 -9.19 8.92 -10.06
CA PHE A 22 -8.72 7.77 -9.29
C PHE A 22 -7.62 8.13 -8.29
N ALA A 23 -7.67 7.47 -7.15
CA ALA A 23 -6.62 7.54 -6.16
C ALA A 23 -5.39 6.74 -6.60
N VAL A 24 -4.21 7.24 -6.26
CA VAL A 24 -2.93 6.57 -6.53
C VAL A 24 -2.55 5.73 -5.32
N ASP A 25 -2.51 4.40 -5.46
CA ASP A 25 -1.90 3.52 -4.47
C ASP A 25 -0.38 3.78 -4.46
N ALA A 26 0.14 4.27 -3.33
CA ALA A 26 1.55 4.60 -3.19
C ALA A 26 2.46 3.37 -3.36
N ALA A 27 2.03 2.18 -2.93
CA ALA A 27 2.82 0.96 -3.08
C ALA A 27 2.94 0.56 -4.56
N VAL A 28 1.85 0.68 -5.33
CA VAL A 28 1.88 0.44 -6.78
C VAL A 28 2.72 1.49 -7.49
N ARG A 29 2.56 2.77 -7.12
CA ARG A 29 3.28 3.86 -7.78
C ARG A 29 4.79 3.82 -7.57
N LEU A 30 5.22 3.36 -6.40
CA LEU A 30 6.62 3.17 -6.01
C LEU A 30 7.15 1.77 -6.34
N ASP A 31 6.33 0.90 -6.93
CA ASP A 31 6.66 -0.49 -7.26
C ASP A 31 7.20 -1.29 -6.04
N VAL A 32 6.55 -1.14 -4.90
CA VAL A 32 6.89 -1.86 -3.66
C VAL A 32 5.88 -2.98 -3.42
N ALA A 33 6.38 -4.19 -3.19
CA ALA A 33 5.57 -5.38 -2.97
C ALA A 33 6.29 -6.40 -2.08
N GLY A 34 5.58 -7.48 -1.74
CA GLY A 34 6.14 -8.62 -0.99
C GLY A 34 6.00 -8.50 0.53
N GLU A 35 6.77 -9.33 1.24
CA GLU A 35 6.69 -9.48 2.70
C GLU A 35 7.01 -8.19 3.46
N ASP A 36 7.75 -7.27 2.85
CA ASP A 36 8.07 -5.97 3.44
C ASP A 36 6.86 -5.04 3.56
N LEU A 37 5.73 -5.37 2.93
CA LEU A 37 4.46 -4.65 3.04
C LEU A 37 3.39 -5.37 3.85
N VAL A 38 3.74 -6.42 4.58
CA VAL A 38 2.80 -7.02 5.55
C VAL A 38 2.45 -5.98 6.60
N SER A 39 1.20 -5.51 6.58
CA SER A 39 0.68 -4.53 7.52
C SER A 39 -0.18 -5.15 8.61
N TRP A 40 -0.58 -6.42 8.47
CA TRP A 40 -1.39 -7.13 9.45
C TRP A 40 -0.87 -8.55 9.68
N VAL A 41 -0.76 -8.92 10.95
CA VAL A 41 -0.31 -10.23 11.43
C VAL A 41 -1.42 -10.84 12.28
N ASP A 42 -1.76 -12.13 12.07
CA ASP A 42 -2.82 -12.75 12.84
C ASP A 42 -2.46 -12.85 14.33
N PRO A 43 -3.22 -12.21 15.24
CA PRO A 43 -2.89 -12.22 16.67
C PRO A 43 -3.02 -13.60 17.32
N LYS A 44 -3.76 -14.54 16.72
CA LYS A 44 -3.94 -15.92 17.21
C LYS A 44 -2.85 -16.86 16.74
N ASP A 45 -2.19 -16.54 15.63
CA ASP A 45 -1.10 -17.33 15.05
C ASP A 45 -0.08 -16.41 14.35
N PRO A 46 0.69 -15.63 15.12
CA PRO A 46 1.56 -14.59 14.54
C PRO A 46 2.68 -15.16 13.66
N THR A 47 3.07 -16.41 13.91
CA THR A 47 4.14 -17.10 13.19
C THR A 47 3.71 -17.62 11.82
N ASN A 48 2.42 -17.64 11.53
CA ASN A 48 1.90 -18.20 10.29
C ASN A 48 1.86 -17.14 9.17
N ALA A 49 2.97 -17.04 8.44
CA ALA A 49 3.14 -16.09 7.34
C ALA A 49 2.06 -16.21 6.25
N SER A 50 1.45 -17.39 6.06
CA SER A 50 0.37 -17.57 5.07
C SER A 50 -0.91 -16.79 5.41
N ARG A 51 -1.06 -16.39 6.68
CA ARG A 51 -2.18 -15.59 7.17
C ARG A 51 -1.88 -14.11 7.16
N HIS A 52 -0.62 -13.70 7.02
CA HIS A 52 -0.23 -12.29 6.99
C HIS A 52 -0.85 -11.59 5.79
N LYS A 53 -1.19 -10.30 5.95
CA LYS A 53 -1.85 -9.53 4.91
C LYS A 53 -1.28 -8.13 4.78
N ARG A 54 -1.43 -7.56 3.59
CA ARG A 54 -1.35 -6.13 3.32
C ARG A 54 -2.77 -5.60 3.16
N ILE A 55 -3.29 -4.97 4.21
CA ILE A 55 -4.66 -4.42 4.23
C ILE A 55 -4.71 -2.95 4.64
N ASP A 56 -3.56 -2.35 4.94
CA ASP A 56 -3.41 -0.93 5.22
C ASP A 56 -2.71 -0.28 4.02
N TYR A 57 -3.28 0.82 3.53
CA TYR A 57 -2.87 1.47 2.29
C TYR A 57 -2.63 2.95 2.52
N VAL A 58 -1.74 3.53 1.71
CA VAL A 58 -1.62 4.98 1.57
C VAL A 58 -2.05 5.34 0.14
N PHE A 59 -3.17 6.01 0.03
CA PHE A 59 -3.68 6.55 -1.23
C PHE A 59 -3.38 8.05 -1.33
N THR A 60 -3.00 8.51 -2.51
CA THR A 60 -2.73 9.93 -2.77
C THR A 60 -3.50 10.43 -3.99
N SER A 61 -3.62 11.75 -4.15
CA SER A 61 -4.08 12.33 -5.42
C SER A 61 -2.98 12.19 -6.49
N ALA A 62 -3.39 12.20 -7.77
CA ALA A 62 -2.45 12.21 -8.89
C ALA A 62 -1.40 13.34 -8.80
N SER A 63 -1.77 14.50 -8.26
CA SER A 63 -0.86 15.64 -8.09
C SER A 63 0.30 15.39 -7.13
N LEU A 64 0.11 14.51 -6.13
CA LEU A 64 1.12 14.14 -5.15
C LEU A 64 1.97 12.94 -5.59
N ALA A 65 1.57 12.23 -6.65
CA ALA A 65 2.25 11.01 -7.09
C ALA A 65 3.73 11.22 -7.43
N LYS A 66 4.10 12.40 -7.94
CA LYS A 66 5.50 12.76 -8.25
C LYS A 66 6.35 13.01 -7.00
N SER A 67 5.71 13.26 -5.86
CA SER A 67 6.39 13.55 -4.60
C SER A 67 6.62 12.30 -3.76
N LEU A 68 6.02 11.15 -4.11
CA LEU A 68 6.27 9.89 -3.44
C LEU A 68 7.75 9.49 -3.60
N LYS A 69 8.44 9.22 -2.48
CA LYS A 69 9.85 8.79 -2.45
C LYS A 69 10.03 7.38 -1.95
N ARG A 70 9.31 7.03 -0.89
CA ARG A 70 9.46 5.75 -0.20
C ARG A 70 8.18 5.36 0.50
N LEU A 71 7.93 4.07 0.58
CA LEU A 71 6.88 3.48 1.39
C LEU A 71 7.43 2.27 2.14
N TRP A 72 7.07 2.10 3.41
CA TRP A 72 7.47 0.95 4.22
C TRP A 72 6.47 0.68 5.32
N VAL A 73 6.52 -0.53 5.87
CA VAL A 73 5.79 -0.89 7.08
C VAL A 73 6.74 -0.94 8.27
N ASP A 74 6.38 -0.29 9.37
CA ASP A 74 7.11 -0.37 10.62
C ASP A 74 6.73 -1.64 11.40
N ARG A 75 7.48 -2.72 11.12
CA ARG A 75 7.32 -4.02 11.78
C ARG A 75 7.84 -4.07 13.22
N GLN A 76 8.55 -3.02 13.67
CA GLN A 76 9.05 -2.95 15.05
C GLN A 76 8.04 -2.29 15.98
N ALA A 77 7.08 -1.54 15.44
CA ALA A 77 5.98 -0.97 16.20
C ALA A 77 5.14 -2.09 16.85
N ALA A 78 4.96 -2.00 18.16
CA ALA A 78 4.13 -2.89 18.96
C ALA A 78 2.88 -2.15 19.48
N GLY A 79 1.84 -2.92 19.78
CA GLY A 79 0.60 -2.38 20.39
C GLY A 79 -0.68 -2.64 19.59
N SER A 80 -0.58 -3.27 18.42
CA SER A 80 -1.70 -3.70 17.58
C SER A 80 -1.29 -4.94 16.78
N ASP A 81 -2.28 -5.65 16.23
CA ASP A 81 -2.09 -6.66 15.18
C ASP A 81 -1.87 -6.04 13.80
N HIS A 82 -2.07 -4.72 13.69
CA HIS A 82 -1.66 -3.88 12.57
C HIS A 82 -0.32 -3.17 12.81
N HIS A 83 0.53 -3.15 11.79
CA HIS A 83 1.76 -2.37 11.73
C HIS A 83 1.54 -1.06 10.95
N PRO A 84 2.04 0.08 11.45
CA PRO A 84 1.93 1.36 10.77
C PRO A 84 2.58 1.33 9.37
N VAL A 85 1.85 1.84 8.38
CA VAL A 85 2.36 2.08 7.02
C VAL A 85 2.79 3.54 6.91
N TRP A 86 4.02 3.74 6.45
CA TRP A 86 4.61 5.06 6.29
C TRP A 86 4.85 5.38 4.82
N VAL A 87 4.73 6.67 4.49
CA VAL A 87 5.13 7.22 3.20
C VAL A 87 6.04 8.41 3.42
N GLU A 88 7.08 8.51 2.60
CA GLU A 88 7.96 9.68 2.51
C GLU A 88 7.63 10.48 1.26
N LEU A 89 7.51 11.81 1.42
CA LEU A 89 7.26 12.76 0.35
C LEU A 89 8.47 13.70 0.16
N GLY A 90 8.74 14.13 -1.09
CA GLY A 90 9.74 15.16 -1.42
C GLY A 90 9.97 15.38 -2.91
#